data_AF-A0A934ABX2-F1
#
_entry.id   AF-A0A934ABX2-F1
#
_cell.length_a   1.000
_cell.length_b   1.000
_cell.length_c   1.000
_cell.angle_alpha   90.00
_cell.angle_beta   90.00
_cell.angle_gamma   90.00
#
_symmetry.space_group_name_H-M   'P 1'
#
loop_
_entity.id
_entity.type
_entity.pdbx_description
1 polymer ?
#
loop_
_entity_poly.entity_id
_entity_poly.type
_entity_poly.pdbx_seq_one_letter_code
_entity_poly.pdbx_strand_id
1 'polypeptide(L)'
;MNLEPIYLQTPKRIEALLFLFEIALQMAVLIERSAREKIKARDKGLDNFMPNRKNVKNPTTENLLAEFKDIVKGIIELPSGETFGFVSKLTDIQKDILAVSPNIISTTPICLIQPDDKLELARVGNRTAGCRK
;
A
#
# COMPACT_ATOMS: atom_id res chain seq x y z
N MET A 1 -17.30 -13.35 -35.42
CA MET A 1 -16.89 -13.01 -34.04
C MET A 1 -16.67 -14.32 -33.31
N ASN A 2 -15.45 -14.84 -33.35
CA ASN A 2 -15.10 -16.11 -32.73
C ASN A 2 -14.44 -15.76 -31.39
N LEU A 3 -15.21 -15.86 -30.30
CA LEU A 3 -14.68 -15.78 -28.95
C LEU A 3 -13.90 -17.07 -28.73
N GLU A 4 -12.58 -17.00 -28.91
CA GLU A 4 -11.68 -18.10 -28.63
C GLU A 4 -11.78 -18.42 -27.13
N PRO A 5 -12.15 -19.66 -26.74
CA PRO A 5 -12.37 -19.98 -25.35
C PRO A 5 -11.01 -20.09 -24.65
N ILE A 6 -10.51 -18.98 -24.10
CA ILE A 6 -9.46 -19.00 -23.08
C ILE A 6 -10.10 -19.47 -21.77
N TYR A 7 -10.46 -20.74 -21.71
CA TYR A 7 -10.97 -21.38 -20.50
C TYR A 7 -9.97 -22.44 -20.07
N LEU A 8 -9.09 -22.09 -19.13
CA LEU A 8 -8.65 -22.95 -18.01
C LEU A 8 -8.57 -24.48 -18.25
N GLN A 9 -7.99 -24.93 -19.36
CA GLN A 9 -8.22 -26.29 -19.87
C GLN A 9 -7.29 -27.37 -19.32
N THR A 10 -6.67 -27.14 -18.16
CA THR A 10 -5.95 -28.21 -17.43
C THR A 10 -6.25 -28.10 -15.94
N PRO A 11 -6.62 -29.22 -15.25
CA PRO A 11 -6.95 -29.21 -13.83
C PRO A 11 -5.84 -28.57 -12.97
N LYS A 12 -4.58 -28.73 -13.41
CA LYS A 12 -3.39 -28.15 -12.79
C LYS A 12 -3.33 -26.60 -12.79
N ARG A 13 -3.95 -25.93 -13.77
CA ARG A 13 -4.01 -24.45 -13.83
C ARG A 13 -5.09 -23.88 -12.91
N ILE A 14 -6.20 -24.59 -12.75
CA ILE A 14 -7.28 -24.22 -11.82
C ILE A 14 -6.76 -24.34 -10.38
N GLU A 15 -6.04 -25.42 -10.08
CA GLU A 15 -5.40 -25.64 -8.77
C GLU A 15 -4.43 -24.49 -8.40
N ALA A 16 -3.57 -24.08 -9.34
CA ALA A 16 -2.65 -22.96 -9.12
C ALA A 16 -3.37 -21.63 -8.86
N LEU A 17 -4.49 -21.37 -9.54
CA LEU A 17 -5.29 -20.16 -9.31
C LEU A 17 -5.99 -20.19 -7.97
N LEU A 18 -6.60 -21.33 -7.59
CA LEU A 18 -7.21 -21.48 -6.27
C LEU A 18 -6.19 -21.29 -5.15
N PHE A 19 -4.99 -21.87 -5.30
CA PHE A 19 -3.89 -21.64 -4.37
C PHE A 19 -3.49 -20.15 -4.28
N LEU A 20 -3.44 -19.45 -5.41
CA LEU A 20 -3.19 -18.00 -5.42
C LEU A 20 -4.31 -17.22 -4.70
N PHE A 21 -5.58 -17.61 -4.90
CA PHE A 21 -6.71 -17.02 -4.20
C PHE A 21 -6.66 -17.28 -2.70
N GLU A 22 -6.28 -18.48 -2.27
CA GLU A 22 -6.09 -18.79 -0.85
C GLU A 22 -5.04 -17.88 -0.22
N ILE A 23 -3.89 -17.69 -0.86
CA ILE A 23 -2.85 -16.76 -0.39
C ILE A 23 -3.37 -15.32 -0.35
N ALA A 24 -4.06 -14.87 -1.40
CA ALA A 24 -4.61 -13.52 -1.46
C ALA A 24 -5.63 -13.27 -0.33
N LEU A 25 -6.50 -14.24 -0.04
CA LEU A 25 -7.47 -14.18 1.05
C LEU A 25 -6.78 -14.18 2.42
N GLN A 26 -5.76 -15.03 2.62
CA GLN A 26 -4.98 -15.03 3.85
C GLN A 26 -4.33 -13.65 4.09
N MET A 27 -3.73 -13.06 3.06
CA MET A 27 -3.16 -11.72 3.13
C MET A 27 -4.24 -10.66 3.47
N ALA A 28 -5.40 -10.74 2.82
CA ALA A 28 -6.51 -9.81 3.09
C ALA A 28 -6.99 -9.91 4.55
N VAL A 29 -7.14 -11.12 5.08
CA VAL A 29 -7.55 -11.35 6.47
C VAL A 29 -6.50 -10.85 7.46
N LEU A 30 -5.20 -11.02 7.17
CA LEU A 30 -4.12 -10.53 8.01
C LEU A 30 -4.10 -8.99 8.09
N ILE A 31 -4.28 -8.30 6.97
CA ILE A 31 -4.38 -6.83 6.92
C ILE A 31 -5.57 -6.38 7.78
N GLU A 32 -6.74 -6.99 7.59
CA GLU A 32 -7.97 -6.60 8.26
C GLU A 32 -7.89 -6.82 9.78
N ARG A 33 -7.33 -7.96 10.18
CA ARG A 33 -7.11 -8.31 11.59
C ARG A 33 -6.12 -7.34 12.24
N SER A 34 -4.99 -7.07 11.60
CA SER A 34 -3.98 -6.15 12.13
C SER A 34 -4.54 -4.74 12.31
N ALA A 35 -5.28 -4.23 11.32
CA ALA A 35 -5.93 -2.93 11.39
C ALA A 35 -6.92 -2.85 12.57
N ARG A 36 -7.76 -3.87 12.75
CA ARG A 36 -8.72 -3.93 13.87
C ARG A 36 -8.05 -4.02 15.23
N GLU A 37 -6.99 -4.81 15.37
CA GLU A 37 -6.23 -4.93 16.62
C GLU A 37 -5.62 -3.57 17.01
N LYS A 38 -5.01 -2.85 16.05
CA LYS A 38 -4.45 -1.52 16.32
C LYS A 38 -5.51 -0.45 16.59
N ILE A 39 -6.64 -0.49 15.88
CA ILE A 39 -7.76 0.44 16.13
C ILE A 39 -8.36 0.22 17.53
N LYS A 40 -8.48 -1.05 17.97
CA LYS A 40 -8.88 -1.37 19.35
C LYS A 40 -7.86 -0.88 20.36
N ALA A 41 -6.56 -1.06 20.11
CA ALA A 41 -5.50 -0.63 21.01
C ALA A 41 -5.45 0.90 21.21
N ARG A 42 -5.79 1.68 20.19
CA ARG A 42 -5.80 3.16 20.24
C ARG A 42 -7.14 3.77 20.67
N ASP A 43 -8.17 2.95 20.90
CA ASP A 43 -9.58 3.31 21.16
C ASP A 43 -10.16 4.44 20.29
N LYS A 44 -9.64 4.57 19.06
CA LYS A 44 -10.05 5.57 18.08
C LYS A 44 -10.15 4.92 16.71
N GLY A 45 -11.32 4.99 16.08
CA GLY A 45 -11.52 4.50 14.71
C GLY A 45 -10.89 5.41 13.67
N LEU A 46 -11.12 5.09 12.40
CA LEU A 46 -10.73 5.93 11.29
C LEU A 46 -11.82 6.99 11.06
N ASP A 47 -11.45 8.26 11.15
CA ASP A 47 -12.33 9.40 10.92
C ASP A 47 -12.32 9.79 9.43
N ASN A 48 -13.47 10.18 8.87
CA ASN A 48 -13.63 10.52 7.45
C ASN A 48 -13.26 9.41 6.46
N PHE A 49 -13.16 8.16 6.92
CA PHE A 49 -12.80 7.00 6.11
C PHE A 49 -13.94 6.47 5.22
N MET A 50 -15.20 6.76 5.57
CA MET A 50 -16.34 6.38 4.75
C MET A 50 -17.36 7.52 4.72
N PRO A 51 -18.08 7.71 3.59
CA PRO A 51 -19.13 8.71 3.51
C PRO A 51 -20.19 8.42 4.59
N ASN A 52 -20.56 9.45 5.35
CA ASN A 52 -21.55 9.40 6.44
C ASN A 52 -21.19 8.51 7.64
N ARG A 53 -19.93 8.05 7.78
CA ARG A 53 -19.49 7.35 9.00
C ARG A 53 -18.33 8.08 9.65
N LYS A 54 -18.59 8.62 10.83
CA LYS A 54 -17.55 9.14 11.74
C LYS A 54 -17.16 7.99 12.66
N ASN A 55 -15.86 7.74 12.84
CA ASN A 55 -15.31 6.67 13.70
C ASN A 55 -15.56 5.21 13.22
N VAL A 56 -14.90 4.80 12.13
CA VAL A 56 -14.94 3.40 11.65
C VAL A 56 -13.99 2.53 12.46
N LYS A 57 -14.53 1.59 13.25
CA LYS A 57 -13.73 0.66 14.09
C LYS A 57 -13.38 -0.69 13.44
N ASN A 58 -14.13 -1.08 12.41
CA ASN A 58 -13.97 -2.37 11.71
C ASN A 58 -13.80 -2.14 10.20
N PRO A 59 -12.65 -1.62 9.75
CA PRO A 59 -12.40 -1.47 8.32
C PRO A 59 -12.20 -2.84 7.66
N THR A 60 -12.58 -2.93 6.38
CA THR A 60 -12.27 -4.06 5.50
C THR A 60 -11.00 -3.77 4.71
N THR A 61 -10.26 -4.81 4.30
CA THR A 61 -9.04 -4.62 3.50
C THR A 61 -9.34 -3.88 2.18
N GLU A 62 -10.48 -4.14 1.56
CA GLU A 62 -10.92 -3.44 0.34
C GLU A 62 -11.03 -1.93 0.55
N ASN A 63 -11.73 -1.49 1.61
CA ASN A 63 -11.89 -0.06 1.90
C ASN A 63 -10.54 0.58 2.27
N LEU A 64 -9.66 -0.14 2.96
CA LEU A 64 -8.33 0.36 3.31
C LEU A 64 -7.48 0.59 2.07
N LEU A 65 -7.50 -0.35 1.12
CA LEU A 65 -6.74 -0.25 -0.13
C LEU A 65 -7.36 0.75 -1.13
N ALA A 66 -8.68 0.93 -1.10
CA ALA A 66 -9.36 1.90 -1.95
C ALA A 66 -8.84 3.33 -1.75
N GLU A 67 -8.47 3.71 -0.52
CA GLU A 67 -7.87 5.01 -0.20
C GLU A 67 -6.50 5.23 -0.85
N PHE A 68 -5.84 4.16 -1.31
CA PHE A 68 -4.52 4.22 -1.97
C PHE A 68 -4.60 4.10 -3.50
N LYS A 69 -5.81 4.02 -4.08
CA LYS A 69 -6.00 3.80 -5.52
C LYS A 69 -5.27 4.81 -6.41
N ASP A 70 -5.18 6.06 -5.96
CA ASP A 70 -4.60 7.17 -6.72
C ASP A 70 -3.16 7.50 -6.29
N ILE A 71 -2.54 6.68 -5.43
CA ILE A 71 -1.14 6.85 -5.04
C ILE A 71 -0.24 6.24 -6.10
N VAL A 72 0.70 7.05 -6.60
CA VAL A 72 1.71 6.63 -7.56
C VAL A 72 3.07 6.61 -6.86
N LYS A 73 3.82 5.53 -7.07
CA LYS A 73 5.23 5.41 -6.68
C LYS A 73 6.07 5.27 -7.93
N GLY A 74 7.01 6.19 -8.13
CA GLY A 74 8.01 6.09 -9.19
C GLY A 74 9.37 5.75 -8.60
N ILE A 75 10.13 4.92 -9.32
CA ILE A 75 11.52 4.61 -9.03
C ILE A 75 12.32 4.95 -10.30
N ILE A 76 13.38 5.73 -10.15
CA ILE A 76 14.28 6.15 -11.22
C ILE A 76 15.66 5.62 -10.88
N GLU A 77 16.20 4.76 -11.73
CA GLU A 77 17.58 4.30 -11.66
C GLU A 77 18.43 5.21 -12.53
N LEU A 78 19.39 5.92 -11.92
CA LEU A 78 20.32 6.75 -12.66
C LEU A 78 21.46 5.91 -13.22
N PRO A 79 22.07 6.34 -14.34
CA PRO A 79 23.29 5.74 -14.87
C PRO A 79 24.48 5.76 -13.87
N SER A 80 24.41 6.56 -12.80
CA SER A 80 25.37 6.60 -11.70
C SER A 80 25.24 5.44 -10.70
N GLY A 81 24.24 4.56 -10.85
CA GLY A 81 23.93 3.49 -9.91
C GLY A 81 23.11 3.93 -8.69
N GLU A 82 22.63 5.18 -8.68
CA GLU A 82 21.77 5.72 -7.62
C GLU A 82 20.29 5.49 -7.98
N THR A 83 19.49 5.13 -6.98
CA THR A 83 18.05 4.92 -7.14
C THR A 83 17.28 6.02 -6.42
N PHE A 84 16.48 6.78 -7.16
CA PHE A 84 15.59 7.81 -6.63
C PHE A 84 14.16 7.32 -6.63
N GLY A 85 13.44 7.51 -5.52
CA GLY A 85 12.02 7.20 -5.42
C GLY A 85 11.20 8.43 -5.13
N PHE A 86 10.04 8.55 -5.77
CA PHE A 86 9.03 9.53 -5.39
C PHE A 86 7.69 8.83 -5.15
N VAL A 87 6.89 9.38 -4.23
CA VAL A 87 5.54 8.88 -3.92
C VAL A 87 4.60 10.07 -3.80
N SER A 88 3.40 9.97 -4.37
CA SER A 88 2.36 11.00 -4.23
C SER A 88 2.19 11.46 -2.78
N LYS A 89 1.91 12.75 -2.58
CA LYS A 89 1.66 13.30 -1.25
C LYS A 89 0.49 12.57 -0.59
N LEU A 90 0.75 12.04 0.61
CA LEU A 90 -0.24 11.28 1.36
C LEU A 90 -1.20 12.22 2.09
N THR A 91 -2.50 11.93 2.01
CA THR A 91 -3.55 12.58 2.80
C THR A 91 -3.47 12.16 4.27
N ASP A 92 -4.12 12.91 5.16
CA ASP A 92 -4.10 12.60 6.60
C ASP A 92 -4.77 11.25 6.91
N ILE A 93 -5.81 10.88 6.16
CA ILE A 93 -6.44 9.56 6.29
C ILE A 93 -5.51 8.44 5.82
N GLN A 94 -4.78 8.62 4.71
CA GLN A 94 -3.81 7.63 4.22
C GLN A 94 -2.70 7.41 5.26
N LYS A 95 -2.19 8.48 5.88
CA LYS A 95 -1.21 8.36 6.98
C LYS A 95 -1.80 7.61 8.18
N ASP A 96 -3.05 7.90 8.55
CA ASP A 96 -3.71 7.21 9.66
C ASP A 96 -3.92 5.72 9.37
N ILE A 97 -4.23 5.36 8.12
CA ILE A 97 -4.33 3.96 7.67
C ILE A 97 -2.98 3.25 7.78
N LEU A 98 -1.88 3.89 7.36
CA LEU A 98 -0.53 3.32 7.47
C LEU A 98 -0.10 3.10 8.92
N ALA A 99 -0.54 3.95 9.85
CA ALA A 99 -0.27 3.76 11.27
C ALA A 99 -0.96 2.50 11.83
N VAL A 100 -2.22 2.25 11.44
CA VAL A 100 -2.99 1.08 11.90
C VAL A 100 -2.63 -0.21 11.18
N SER A 101 -2.11 -0.15 9.96
CA SER A 101 -1.77 -1.33 9.17
C SER A 101 -0.43 -1.14 8.44
N PRO A 102 0.69 -1.32 9.14
CA PRO A 102 2.03 -1.13 8.57
C PRO A 102 2.38 -2.18 7.52
N ASN A 103 1.63 -3.28 7.48
CA ASN A 103 1.83 -4.38 6.52
C ASN A 103 1.34 -4.05 5.10
N ILE A 104 0.68 -2.90 4.90
CA ILE A 104 0.19 -2.47 3.59
C ILE A 104 1.34 -2.00 2.68
N ILE A 105 2.49 -1.59 3.24
CA ILE A 105 3.64 -1.16 2.44
C ILE A 105 4.82 -2.12 2.65
N SER A 106 5.35 -2.64 1.54
CA SER A 106 6.65 -3.30 1.51
C SER A 106 7.71 -2.36 2.09
N THR A 107 8.35 -2.81 3.18
CA THR A 107 9.42 -2.14 3.94
C THR A 107 10.71 -2.03 3.12
N THR A 108 10.67 -1.29 2.01
CA THR A 108 11.87 -0.89 1.30
C THR A 108 12.33 0.46 1.83
N PRO A 109 13.59 0.59 2.30
CA PRO A 109 14.17 1.87 2.68
C PRO A 109 14.50 2.65 1.40
N ILE A 110 13.46 3.13 0.72
CA ILE A 110 13.60 4.09 -0.37
C ILE A 110 13.39 5.45 0.28
N CYS A 111 14.38 6.35 0.12
CA CYS A 111 14.21 7.74 0.54
C CYS A 111 13.02 8.32 -0.24
N LEU A 112 11.89 8.46 0.45
CA LEU A 112 10.64 8.94 -0.13
C LEU A 112 10.77 10.45 -0.28
N ILE A 113 11.04 10.91 -1.50
CA ILE A 113 10.87 12.33 -1.83
C ILE A 113 9.37 12.52 -2.09
N GLN A 114 8.68 13.19 -1.17
CA GLN A 114 7.32 13.65 -1.44
C GLN A 114 7.44 14.76 -2.50
N PRO A 115 6.69 14.70 -3.62
CA PRO A 115 6.65 15.79 -4.56
C PRO A 115 5.95 16.96 -3.86
N ASP A 116 6.75 17.87 -3.31
CA ASP A 116 6.29 19.23 -3.09
C ASP A 116 5.97 19.84 -4.46
N ASP A 117 5.01 20.77 -4.51
CA ASP A 117 4.63 21.57 -5.70
C ASP A 117 5.81 22.33 -6.34
N LYS A 118 7.02 22.20 -5.79
CA LYS A 118 8.29 22.58 -6.39
C LYS A 118 9.17 21.34 -6.54
N LEU A 119 9.36 20.94 -7.79
CA LEU A 119 10.25 19.88 -8.23
C LEU A 119 11.72 20.27 -7.94
N GLU A 120 12.18 20.16 -6.70
CA GLU A 120 13.60 20.22 -6.36
C GLU A 120 14.15 18.79 -6.19
N LEU A 121 14.93 18.36 -7.19
CA LEU A 121 15.71 17.13 -7.18
C LEU A 121 16.83 17.25 -6.14
N ALA A 122 16.60 16.76 -4.92
CA ALA A 122 17.64 16.70 -3.89
C ALA A 122 18.53 15.45 -4.09
N ARG A 123 19.84 15.68 -4.29
CA ARG A 123 20.89 14.69 -4.58
C ARG A 123 21.22 13.82 -3.34
N VAL A 124 21.12 12.49 -3.44
CA VAL A 124 21.59 11.57 -2.38
C VAL A 124 23.10 11.38 -2.54
N GLY A 125 23.89 12.23 -1.89
CA GLY A 125 25.32 11.99 -1.71
C GLY A 125 25.53 10.75 -0.84
N ASN A 126 26.34 9.83 -1.34
CA ASN A 126 26.70 8.54 -0.74
C ASN A 126 27.39 8.72 0.63
N ARG A 127 26.62 8.98 1.69
CA ARG A 127 27.08 8.92 3.08
C ARG A 127 25.94 8.47 3.98
N THR A 128 26.22 7.40 4.71
CA THR A 128 25.58 7.01 5.96
C THR A 128 25.32 8.24 6.83
N ALA A 129 24.11 8.77 6.83
CA ALA A 129 23.68 9.80 7.76
C ALA A 129 22.19 9.59 8.03
N GLY A 130 21.89 9.38 9.30
CA GLY A 130 20.62 8.83 9.75
C GLY A 130 19.40 9.66 9.36
N CYS A 131 18.32 8.95 9.06
CA CYS A 131 16.97 9.45 9.32
C CYS A 131 16.85 9.73 10.81
N ARG A 132 16.96 10.99 11.21
CA ARG A 132 16.59 11.45 12.55
C ARG A 132 15.12 11.90 12.48
N LYS A 133 14.33 11.24 13.34
CA LYS A 133 12.91 11.40 13.70
C LYS A 133 12.13 12.55 13.06
#